data_AF-A0A1A7YFI2-F1
#
_entry.id   AF-A0A1A7YFI2-F1
#
_cell.length_a   1.000
_cell.length_b   1.000
_cell.length_c   1.000
_cell.angle_alpha   90.00
_cell.angle_beta   90.00
_cell.angle_gamma   90.00
#
_symmetry.space_group_name_H-M   'P 1'
#
loop_
_entity.id
_entity.type
_entity.pdbx_description
1 polymer ?
#
loop_
_entity_poly.entity_id
_entity_poly.type
_entity_poly.pdbx_seq_one_letter_code
_entity_poly.pdbx_strand_id
1 'polypeptide(L)'
;LTSNVQAGFLFGIPIAGTMAHSYVTSFSSLDEVWPQTLVTVNGDGDPVDMISLTKGCLSRVCELLGADPGKIREGELAAFLSYAIA
;
A
#
# COMPACT_ATOMS: atom_id res chain seq x y z
N LEU A 1 -14.17 -12.57 14.49
CA LEU A 1 -13.82 -11.93 13.20
C LEU A 1 -13.71 -13.03 12.15
N THR A 2 -14.15 -12.80 10.92
CA THR A 2 -14.09 -13.78 9.81
C THR A 2 -13.78 -13.09 8.49
N SER A 3 -13.09 -13.75 7.56
CA SER A 3 -12.94 -13.28 6.18
C SER A 3 -14.10 -13.70 5.27
N ASN A 4 -15.00 -14.57 5.76
CA ASN A 4 -16.16 -15.01 4.99
C ASN A 4 -17.25 -13.93 4.98
N VAL A 5 -17.37 -13.24 3.84
CA VAL A 5 -18.35 -12.17 3.64
C VAL A 5 -19.80 -12.65 3.73
N GLN A 6 -20.09 -13.89 3.34
CA GLN A 6 -21.43 -14.47 3.42
C GLN A 6 -21.84 -14.72 4.88
N ALA A 7 -20.90 -15.16 5.72
CA ALA A 7 -21.14 -15.30 7.15
C ALA A 7 -21.35 -13.94 7.85
N GLY A 8 -20.58 -12.92 7.45
CA GLY A 8 -20.78 -11.55 7.92
C GLY A 8 -22.15 -11.00 7.54
N PHE A 9 -22.59 -11.24 6.29
CA PHE A 9 -23.90 -10.82 5.81
C PHE A 9 -25.07 -11.53 6.53
N LEU A 10 -25.01 -12.85 6.69
CA LEU A 10 -26.12 -13.63 7.25
C LEU A 10 -26.22 -13.56 8.78
N PHE A 11 -25.09 -13.44 9.49
CA PHE A 11 -25.03 -13.60 10.95
C PHE A 11 -24.47 -12.39 11.68
N GLY A 12 -24.14 -11.30 10.98
CA GLY A 12 -23.59 -10.08 11.59
C GLY A 12 -22.21 -10.29 12.22
N ILE A 13 -21.48 -11.33 11.82
CA ILE A 13 -20.14 -11.61 12.35
C ILE A 13 -19.18 -10.53 11.81
N PRO A 14 -18.42 -9.84 12.67
CA PRO A 14 -17.46 -8.83 12.23
C PRO A 14 -16.47 -9.38 11.19
N ILE A 15 -16.30 -8.67 10.07
CA ILE A 15 -15.44 -9.09 8.95
C ILE A 15 -14.02 -8.53 9.13
N ALA A 16 -13.01 -9.36 8.88
CA ALA A 16 -11.60 -8.95 8.84
C ALA A 16 -10.76 -9.86 7.94
N GLY A 17 -9.60 -9.36 7.51
CA GLY A 17 -8.66 -10.07 6.64
C GLY A 17 -8.73 -9.55 5.22
N THR A 18 -7.79 -8.67 4.87
CA THR A 18 -7.77 -7.95 3.58
C THR A 18 -6.51 -8.20 2.76
N MET A 19 -5.43 -8.66 3.40
CA MET A 19 -4.15 -8.89 2.75
C MET A 19 -4.08 -10.28 2.11
N ALA A 20 -3.46 -10.36 0.93
CA ALA A 20 -3.19 -11.61 0.24
C ALA A 20 -1.78 -11.59 -0.37
N HIS A 21 -1.03 -12.69 -0.25
CA HIS A 21 0.28 -12.82 -0.87
C HIS A 21 0.23 -12.68 -2.39
N SER A 22 -0.81 -13.23 -3.02
CA SER A 22 -1.02 -13.14 -4.47
C SER A 22 -1.08 -11.70 -4.97
N TYR A 23 -1.65 -10.79 -4.17
CA TYR A 23 -1.70 -9.37 -4.50
C TYR A 23 -0.30 -8.74 -4.45
N VAL A 24 0.50 -9.03 -3.41
CA VAL A 24 1.86 -8.49 -3.32
C VAL A 24 2.75 -8.99 -4.46
N THR A 25 2.62 -10.28 -4.80
CA THR A 25 3.45 -10.90 -5.84
C THR A 25 3.01 -10.57 -7.27
N SER A 26 1.89 -9.88 -7.48
CA SER A 26 1.43 -9.52 -8.83
C SER A 26 2.09 -8.25 -9.38
N PHE A 27 2.81 -7.48 -8.55
CA PHE A 27 3.48 -6.24 -8.95
C PHE A 27 4.97 -6.47 -9.22
N SER A 28 5.50 -5.76 -10.21
CA SER A 28 6.92 -5.76 -10.58
C SER A 28 7.56 -4.38 -10.46
N SER A 29 6.81 -3.30 -10.73
CA SER A 29 7.29 -1.91 -10.75
C SER A 29 6.29 -0.94 -10.10
N LEU A 30 6.80 0.22 -9.66
CA LEU A 30 5.96 1.35 -9.21
C LEU A 30 5.13 1.98 -10.33
N ASP A 31 5.47 1.73 -11.59
CA ASP A 31 4.69 2.22 -12.74
C ASP A 31 3.29 1.59 -12.81
N GLU A 32 3.10 0.43 -12.16
CA GLU A 32 1.82 -0.28 -12.08
C GLU A 32 0.87 0.35 -11.04
N VAL A 33 1.34 1.30 -10.24
CA VAL A 33 0.53 1.97 -9.21
C VAL A 33 -0.34 3.05 -9.85
N TRP A 34 -1.66 2.94 -9.67
CA TRP A 34 -2.63 3.93 -10.13
C TRP A 34 -3.80 4.09 -9.15
N PRO A 35 -4.21 5.34 -8.83
CA PRO A 35 -3.57 6.61 -9.18
C PRO A 35 -2.20 6.77 -8.48
N GLN A 36 -1.35 7.67 -9.00
CA GLN A 36 -0.05 7.98 -8.37
C GLN A 36 -0.12 9.10 -7.33
N THR A 37 -1.29 9.75 -7.22
CA THR A 37 -1.52 10.85 -6.28
C THR A 37 -2.66 10.54 -5.32
N LEU A 38 -2.59 11.12 -4.12
CA LEU A 38 -3.67 11.08 -3.13
C LEU A 38 -4.09 12.47 -2.71
N VAL A 39 -5.40 12.66 -2.56
CA VAL A 39 -5.97 13.89 -1.98
C VAL A 39 -5.72 13.87 -0.48
N THR A 40 -5.44 15.04 0.08
CA THR A 40 -5.29 15.19 1.53
C THR A 40 -6.59 14.84 2.25
N VAL A 41 -6.49 14.34 3.48
CA VAL A 41 -7.67 13.97 4.30
C VAL A 41 -8.68 15.12 4.48
N ASN A 42 -8.20 16.36 4.46
CA ASN A 42 -9.03 17.55 4.61
C ASN A 42 -9.64 18.04 3.28
N GLY A 43 -9.24 17.49 2.13
CA GLY A 43 -9.74 17.87 0.81
C GLY A 43 -9.27 19.23 0.28
N ASP A 44 -8.63 20.06 1.12
CA ASP A 44 -8.31 21.47 0.85
C ASP A 44 -6.91 21.70 0.25
N GLY A 45 -6.34 20.70 -0.42
CA GLY A 45 -4.96 20.79 -0.94
C GLY A 45 -4.76 20.02 -2.23
N ASP A 46 -3.69 20.37 -2.94
CA ASP A 46 -3.29 19.69 -4.16
C ASP A 46 -3.03 18.19 -3.90
N PRO A 47 -3.40 17.30 -4.83
CA PRO A 47 -3.07 15.89 -4.74
C PRO A 47 -1.56 15.70 -4.57
N VAL A 48 -1.18 14.92 -3.56
CA VAL A 48 0.21 14.64 -3.21
C VAL A 48 0.71 13.48 -4.06
N ASP A 49 1.88 13.64 -4.70
CA ASP A 49 2.59 12.55 -5.36
C ASP A 49 3.08 11.51 -4.33
N MET A 50 2.36 10.40 -4.28
CA MET A 50 2.61 9.32 -3.33
C MET A 50 3.84 8.50 -3.69
N ILE A 51 4.23 8.46 -4.97
CA ILE A 51 5.43 7.73 -5.42
C ILE A 51 6.68 8.42 -4.88
N SER A 52 6.79 9.73 -5.11
CA SER A 52 7.92 10.54 -4.65
C SER A 52 8.00 10.57 -3.12
N LEU A 53 6.86 10.74 -2.44
CA LEU A 53 6.81 10.72 -0.97
C LEU A 53 7.29 9.39 -0.39
N THR A 54 6.84 8.28 -0.98
CA THR A 54 7.22 6.92 -0.54
C THR A 54 8.70 6.66 -0.75
N LYS A 55 9.26 7.04 -1.90
CA LYS A 55 10.71 6.92 -2.15
C LYS A 55 11.54 7.74 -1.15
N GLY A 56 11.14 8.98 -0.88
CA GLY A 56 11.81 9.82 0.13
C GLY A 56 11.74 9.24 1.55
N CYS A 57 10.59 8.70 1.93
CA CYS A 57 10.43 8.01 3.22
C CYS A 57 11.30 6.75 3.31
N LEU A 58 11.31 5.93 2.25
CA LEU A 58 12.13 4.72 2.17
C LEU A 58 13.62 5.04 2.36
N SER A 59 14.14 6.05 1.66
CA SER A 59 15.54 6.49 1.84
C SER A 59 15.86 6.82 3.29
N ARG A 60 14.98 7.56 3.97
CA ARG A 60 15.15 7.93 5.38
C ARG A 60 15.09 6.71 6.30
N VAL A 61 14.19 5.77 6.05
CA VAL A 61 14.08 4.54 6.84
C VAL A 61 15.31 3.64 6.64
N CYS A 62 15.79 3.52 5.40
CA CYS A 62 17.03 2.80 5.10
C CYS A 62 18.23 3.39 5.85
N GLU A 63 18.39 4.71 5.85
CA GLU A 63 19.43 5.40 6.60
C GLU A 63 19.33 5.13 8.12
N LEU A 64 18.13 5.29 8.69
CA LEU A 64 17.88 5.05 10.12
C LEU A 64 18.17 3.61 10.55
N LEU A 65 17.89 2.63 9.67
CA LEU A 65 18.08 1.22 9.96
C LEU A 65 19.45 0.68 9.52
N GLY A 66 20.29 1.49 8.87
CA GLY A 66 21.52 1.03 8.23
C GLY A 66 21.28 -0.04 7.16
N ALA A 67 20.12 -0.01 6.51
CA ALA A 67 19.71 -0.97 5.51
C ALA A 67 20.12 -0.52 4.10
N ASP A 68 20.51 -1.48 3.26
CA ASP A 68 20.84 -1.24 1.86
C ASP A 68 19.56 -1.04 1.03
N PRO A 69 19.34 0.14 0.42
CA PRO A 69 18.16 0.40 -0.42
C PRO A 69 18.06 -0.55 -1.62
N GLY A 70 19.18 -1.08 -2.12
CA GLY A 70 19.20 -2.00 -3.26
C GLY A 70 18.59 -3.37 -2.98
N LYS A 71 18.35 -3.71 -1.70
CA LYS A 71 17.69 -4.95 -1.29
C LYS A 71 16.15 -4.84 -1.25
N ILE A 72 15.62 -3.64 -1.40
CA ILE A 72 14.17 -3.42 -1.39
C ILE A 72 13.60 -3.86 -2.74
N ARG A 73 12.56 -4.68 -2.69
CA ARG A 73 11.86 -5.14 -3.90
C ARG A 73 10.83 -4.10 -4.31
N GLU A 74 11.05 -3.50 -5.47
CA GLU A 74 10.19 -2.43 -5.99
C GLU A 74 8.73 -2.89 -6.17
N GLY A 75 8.50 -4.12 -6.65
CA GLY A 75 7.16 -4.70 -6.75
C GLY A 75 6.43 -4.81 -5.40
N GLU A 76 7.13 -5.19 -4.32
CA GLU A 76 6.53 -5.25 -2.98
C GLU A 76 6.14 -3.85 -2.48
N LEU A 77 7.00 -2.85 -2.73
CA LEU A 77 6.70 -1.45 -2.43
C LEU A 77 5.51 -0.92 -3.24
N ALA A 78 5.44 -1.28 -4.52
CA ALA A 78 4.34 -0.93 -5.40
C ALA A 78 3.00 -1.52 -4.93
N ALA A 79 2.99 -2.79 -4.52
CA ALA A 79 1.81 -3.41 -3.97
C ALA A 79 1.33 -2.72 -2.68
N PHE A 80 2.25 -2.38 -1.77
CA PHE A 80 1.89 -1.65 -0.55
C PHE A 80 1.36 -0.25 -0.84
N LEU A 81 1.96 0.44 -1.81
CA LEU A 81 1.49 1.75 -2.21
C LEU A 81 0.11 1.67 -2.88
N SER A 82 -0.09 0.72 -3.79
CA SER A 82 -1.40 0.50 -4.44
C SER A 82 -2.48 0.17 -3.43
N TYR A 83 -2.19 -0.68 -2.45
CA TYR A 83 -3.14 -1.01 -1.38
C TYR A 83 -3.44 0.19 -0.47
N ALA A 84 -2.46 1.05 -0.20
CA ALA A 84 -2.64 2.24 0.62
C ALA A 84 -3.49 3.34 -0.07
N ILE A 85 -3.55 3.31 -1.40
CA ILE A 85 -4.31 4.26 -2.22
C ILE A 85 -5.75 3.80 -2.46
N ALA A 86 -6.02 2.49 -2.36
CA ALA A 86 -7.30 1.85 -2.67
C ALA A 86 -8.40 2.07 -1.62
#